data_AF-A0A6M0G2D4-F1
#
_entry.id   AF-A0A6M0G2D4-F1
#
_cell.length_a   1.000
_cell.length_b   1.000
_cell.length_c   1.000
_cell.angle_alpha   90.00
_cell.angle_beta   90.00
_cell.angle_gamma   90.00
#
_symmetry.space_group_name_H-M   'P 1'
#
loop_
_entity.id
_entity.type
_entity.pdbx_description
1 polymer ?
#
loop_
_entity_poly.entity_id
_entity_poly.type
_entity_poly.pdbx_seq_one_letter_code
_entity_poly.pdbx_strand_id
1 'polypeptide(L)'
;MDLITLAAAQAIAKIALDKFVEGGAGELGKTLSTALSQKVMQLGTVVWNRIRGNTTAVAVLEGAAQEKPEDMQKLRNYLYSFWKDENSDFTQEVKKLADELHFELTQIEDNSSMTQNIIGSNAKGWQTKVTGGQPYIGEIHIHDKLFES
;
A
#
# COMPACT_ATOMS: atom_id res chain seq x y z
N MET A 1 9.70 17.52 18.32
CA MET A 1 9.43 16.09 18.10
C MET A 1 10.32 15.69 16.95
N ASP A 2 11.27 14.79 17.16
CA ASP A 2 12.05 14.21 16.04
C ASP A 2 11.13 13.36 15.18
N LEU A 3 10.80 13.89 14.02
CA LEU A 3 9.99 13.23 13.01
C LEU A 3 10.88 12.27 12.24
N ILE A 4 10.38 11.04 12.02
CA ILE A 4 11.03 10.10 11.13
C ILE A 4 11.03 10.66 9.70
N THR A 5 12.08 10.39 8.92
CA THR A 5 12.14 10.77 7.52
C THR A 5 11.27 9.85 6.66
N LEU A 6 10.82 10.32 5.49
CA LEU A 6 10.04 9.49 4.56
C LEU A 6 10.82 8.23 4.15
N ALA A 7 12.11 8.35 3.87
CA ALA A 7 12.96 7.22 3.49
C ALA A 7 13.04 6.16 4.60
N ALA A 8 13.19 6.58 5.87
CA ALA A 8 13.18 5.66 7.00
C ALA A 8 11.80 5.04 7.21
N ALA A 9 10.72 5.82 7.07
CA ALA A 9 9.36 5.32 7.13
C ALA A 9 9.07 4.30 6.02
N GLN A 10 9.57 4.54 4.80
CA GLN A 10 9.49 3.61 3.66
C GLN A 10 10.25 2.31 3.94
N ALA A 11 11.45 2.37 4.50
CA ALA A 11 12.20 1.18 4.88
C ALA A 11 11.40 0.32 5.87
N ILE A 12 10.82 0.94 6.89
CA ILE A 12 9.95 0.24 7.85
C ILE A 12 8.72 -0.34 7.16
N ALA A 13 8.04 0.43 6.31
CA ALA A 13 6.85 -0.01 5.59
C ALA A 13 7.14 -1.20 4.67
N LYS A 14 8.27 -1.20 3.94
CA LYS A 14 8.73 -2.34 3.14
C LYS A 14 8.87 -3.60 3.99
N ILE A 15 9.45 -3.49 5.20
CA ILE A 15 9.63 -4.63 6.12
C ILE A 15 8.30 -5.10 6.72
N ALA A 16 7.41 -4.18 7.07
CA ALA A 16 6.10 -4.53 7.60
C ALA A 16 5.24 -5.24 6.54
N LEU A 17 5.24 -4.74 5.30
CA LEU A 17 4.58 -5.41 4.19
C LEU A 17 5.20 -6.80 3.94
N ASP A 18 6.52 -6.92 3.86
CA ASP A 18 7.21 -8.21 3.72
C ASP A 18 6.82 -9.24 4.80
N LYS A 19 6.53 -8.77 6.01
CA LYS A 19 6.15 -9.62 7.14
C LYS A 19 4.69 -10.06 7.10
N PHE A 20 3.78 -9.12 6.84
CA PHE A 20 2.35 -9.29 7.06
C PHE A 20 1.55 -9.51 5.77
N VAL A 21 2.14 -9.16 4.62
CA VAL A 21 1.51 -9.19 3.31
C VAL A 21 2.43 -9.93 2.33
N GLU A 22 2.03 -11.12 1.90
CA GLU A 22 2.80 -11.88 0.92
C GLU A 22 2.95 -11.08 -0.39
N GLY A 23 4.19 -10.77 -0.77
CA GLY A 23 4.50 -10.01 -1.99
C GLY A 23 4.44 -8.47 -1.85
N GLY A 24 3.96 -7.92 -0.73
CA GLY A 24 3.73 -6.48 -0.58
C GLY A 24 4.99 -5.60 -0.60
N ALA A 25 6.15 -6.16 -0.25
CA ALA A 25 7.42 -5.42 -0.23
C ALA A 25 7.86 -4.90 -1.61
N GLY A 26 7.48 -5.59 -2.70
CA GLY A 26 7.83 -5.20 -4.06
C GLY A 26 6.96 -4.06 -4.62
N GLU A 27 5.76 -3.86 -4.05
CA GLU A 27 4.76 -2.91 -4.57
C GLU A 27 5.06 -1.46 -4.18
N LEU A 28 5.74 -1.23 -3.05
CA LEU A 28 6.15 0.09 -2.56
C LEU A 28 7.22 0.78 -3.43
N GLY A 29 7.75 0.10 -4.47
CA GLY A 29 8.77 0.65 -5.37
C GLY A 29 8.25 1.65 -6.41
N LYS A 30 6.93 1.84 -6.53
CA LYS A 30 6.30 2.79 -7.48
C LYS A 30 6.16 4.18 -6.83
N THR A 31 6.01 5.22 -7.65
CA THR A 31 5.76 6.61 -7.20
C THR A 31 4.63 6.64 -6.18
N LEU A 32 4.94 6.96 -4.91
CA LEU A 32 3.94 7.04 -3.86
C LEU A 32 3.04 8.25 -4.10
N SER A 33 1.73 8.03 -4.14
CA SER A 33 0.76 9.12 -4.07
C SER A 33 0.86 9.82 -2.71
N THR A 34 0.27 11.02 -2.59
CA THR A 34 0.21 11.74 -1.30
C THR A 34 -0.45 10.89 -0.20
N ALA A 35 -1.54 10.19 -0.53
CA ALA A 35 -2.25 9.34 0.42
C ALA A 35 -1.39 8.14 0.87
N LEU A 36 -0.70 7.48 -0.06
CA LEU A 36 0.26 6.42 0.27
C LEU A 36 1.40 6.94 1.14
N SER A 37 1.95 8.11 0.81
CA SER A 37 3.02 8.73 1.59
C SER A 37 2.59 9.01 3.02
N GLN A 38 1.33 9.42 3.24
CA GLN A 38 0.79 9.60 4.59
C GLN A 38 0.69 8.29 5.37
N LYS A 39 0.19 7.21 4.76
CA LYS A 39 0.11 5.89 5.42
C LYS A 39 1.49 5.31 5.73
N VAL A 40 2.44 5.44 4.79
CA VAL A 40 3.84 5.08 5.02
C VAL A 40 4.41 5.85 6.22
N MET A 41 4.19 7.17 6.29
CA MET A 41 4.63 8.00 7.42
C MET A 41 3.96 7.60 8.73
N GLN A 42 2.66 7.25 8.72
CA GLN A 42 1.94 6.77 9.91
C GLN A 42 2.56 5.47 10.44
N LEU A 43 2.72 4.46 9.57
CA LEU A 43 3.34 3.18 9.93
C LEU A 43 4.77 3.39 10.44
N GLY A 44 5.56 4.18 9.72
CA GLY A 44 6.92 4.54 10.13
C GLY A 44 6.96 5.21 11.49
N THR A 45 6.01 6.10 11.79
CA THR A 45 5.93 6.81 13.08
C THR A 45 5.57 5.87 14.24
N VAL A 46 4.62 4.93 14.03
CA VAL A 46 4.26 3.93 15.04
C VAL A 46 5.47 3.10 15.43
N VAL A 47 6.20 2.59 14.45
CA VAL A 47 7.42 1.79 14.70
C VAL A 47 8.54 2.65 15.27
N TRP A 48 8.74 3.86 14.75
CA TRP A 48 9.73 4.82 15.27
C TRP A 48 9.54 5.11 16.75
N ASN A 49 8.31 5.37 17.18
CA ASN A 49 8.01 5.63 18.59
C ASN A 49 8.38 4.45 19.49
N ARG A 50 8.36 3.22 18.95
CA ARG A 50 8.80 2.02 19.68
C ARG A 50 10.32 1.88 19.74
N ILE A 51 11.04 2.21 18.66
CA ILE A 51 12.48 1.92 18.54
C ILE A 51 13.41 3.11 18.78
N ARG A 52 12.90 4.36 18.82
CA ARG A 52 13.71 5.58 18.95
C ARG A 52 14.55 5.68 20.22
N GLY A 53 14.19 4.91 21.26
CA GLY A 53 14.98 4.80 22.48
C GLY A 53 16.17 3.82 22.38
N ASN A 54 16.27 3.07 21.28
CA ASN A 54 17.33 2.10 21.03
C ASN A 54 18.29 2.63 19.95
N THR A 55 19.46 3.12 20.38
CA THR A 55 20.46 3.72 19.49
C THR A 55 20.95 2.78 18.40
N THR A 56 21.04 1.47 18.67
CA THR A 56 21.41 0.47 17.66
C THR A 56 20.33 0.35 16.59
N ALA A 57 19.06 0.29 16.98
CA ALA A 57 17.94 0.23 16.05
C ALA A 57 17.84 1.47 15.17
N VAL A 58 18.07 2.65 15.76
CA VAL A 58 18.08 3.93 15.06
C VAL A 58 19.20 3.97 14.01
N ALA A 59 20.43 3.58 14.37
CA ALA A 59 21.56 3.57 13.44
C ALA A 59 21.32 2.61 12.26
N VAL A 60 20.76 1.43 12.54
CA VAL A 60 20.40 0.45 11.50
C VAL A 60 19.26 0.97 10.61
N LEU A 61 18.28 1.70 11.18
CA LEU A 61 17.22 2.36 10.41
C LEU A 61 17.77 3.43 9.46
N GLU A 62 18.72 4.25 9.91
CA GLU A 62 19.37 5.26 9.06
C GLU A 62 20.13 4.63 7.90
N GLY A 63 20.82 3.51 8.14
CA GLY A 63 21.48 2.73 7.09
C GLY A 63 20.47 2.13 6.10
N ALA A 64 19.37 1.57 6.60
CA ALA A 64 18.29 1.03 5.79
C ALA A 64 17.58 2.12 4.95
N ALA A 65 17.42 3.33 5.48
CA ALA A 65 16.88 4.48 4.75
C ALA A 65 17.77 4.91 3.55
N GLN A 66 19.06 4.55 3.58
CA GLN A 66 20.01 4.72 2.47
C GLN A 66 20.06 3.48 1.56
N GLU A 67 19.09 2.57 1.69
CA GLU A 67 18.99 1.31 0.93
C GLU A 67 20.23 0.41 1.04
N LYS A 68 20.95 0.49 2.17
CA LYS A 68 22.08 -0.42 2.44
C LYS A 68 21.53 -1.82 2.74
N PRO A 69 21.85 -2.84 1.92
CA PRO A 69 21.23 -4.17 2.04
C PRO A 69 21.54 -4.85 3.38
N GLU A 70 22.74 -4.67 3.91
CA GLU A 70 23.12 -5.21 5.23
C GLU A 70 22.30 -4.62 6.37
N ASP A 71 22.08 -3.31 6.35
CA ASP A 71 21.31 -2.61 7.37
C ASP A 71 19.81 -2.88 7.22
N MET A 72 19.34 -3.05 5.97
CA MET A 72 17.97 -3.49 5.69
C MET A 72 17.69 -4.87 6.31
N GLN A 73 18.62 -5.81 6.16
CA GLN A 73 18.50 -7.16 6.75
C GLN A 73 18.56 -7.12 8.28
N LYS A 74 19.47 -6.33 8.86
CA LYS A 74 19.55 -6.13 10.32
C LYS A 74 18.26 -5.50 10.85
N LEU A 75 17.72 -4.48 10.17
CA LEU A 75 16.46 -3.83 10.54
C LEU A 75 15.31 -4.83 10.52
N ARG A 76 15.23 -5.66 9.47
CA ARG A 76 14.22 -6.72 9.36
C ARG A 76 14.26 -7.65 10.56
N ASN A 77 15.43 -8.22 10.85
CA ASN A 77 15.60 -9.13 11.99
C ASN A 77 15.21 -8.46 13.31
N TYR A 78 15.59 -7.20 13.47
CA TYR A 78 15.25 -6.42 14.65
C TYR A 78 13.73 -6.22 14.77
N LEU A 79 13.06 -5.71 13.74
CA LEU A 79 11.61 -5.47 13.75
C LEU A 79 10.80 -6.77 13.90
N TYR A 80 11.23 -7.87 13.27
CA TYR A 80 10.56 -9.15 13.40
C TYR A 80 10.58 -9.68 14.83
N SER A 81 11.61 -9.32 15.62
CA SER A 81 11.64 -9.65 17.05
C SER A 81 10.58 -8.90 17.86
N PHE A 82 10.25 -7.66 17.49
CA PHE A 82 9.15 -6.91 18.12
C PHE A 82 7.78 -7.46 17.73
N TRP A 83 7.66 -8.00 16.52
CA TRP A 83 6.42 -8.57 16.00
C TRP A 83 6.28 -10.07 16.26
N LYS A 84 7.14 -10.64 17.12
CA LYS A 84 7.08 -12.06 17.48
C LYS A 84 5.79 -12.40 18.23
N ASP A 85 5.32 -11.49 19.07
CA ASP A 85 4.01 -11.62 19.70
C ASP A 85 2.95 -10.97 18.80
N GLU A 86 2.29 -11.81 18.02
CA GLU A 86 1.24 -11.39 17.09
C GLU A 86 0.00 -10.84 17.81
N ASN A 87 -0.21 -11.18 19.08
CA ASN A 87 -1.37 -10.69 19.84
C ASN A 87 -1.10 -9.37 20.56
N SER A 88 0.14 -8.87 20.54
CA SER A 88 0.42 -7.57 21.16
C SER A 88 -0.25 -6.44 20.38
N ASP A 89 -0.77 -5.44 21.09
CA ASP A 89 -1.42 -4.27 20.49
C ASP A 89 -0.52 -3.58 19.46
N PHE A 90 0.79 -3.53 19.73
CA PHE A 90 1.78 -2.98 18.82
C PHE A 90 1.86 -3.76 17.50
N THR A 91 1.94 -5.09 17.57
CA THR A 91 1.99 -5.93 16.36
C THR A 91 0.69 -5.84 15.57
N GLN A 92 -0.46 -5.84 16.25
CA GLN A 92 -1.77 -5.70 15.61
C GLN A 92 -1.92 -4.34 14.92
N GLU A 93 -1.45 -3.25 15.54
CA GLU A 93 -1.46 -1.92 14.94
C GLU A 93 -0.59 -1.85 13.68
N VAL A 94 0.64 -2.38 13.75
CA VAL A 94 1.54 -2.39 12.59
C VAL A 94 0.97 -3.26 11.46
N LYS A 95 0.42 -4.43 11.79
CA LYS A 95 -0.23 -5.32 10.81
C LYS A 95 -1.39 -4.61 10.12
N LYS A 96 -2.29 -3.98 10.88
CA LYS A 96 -3.42 -3.23 10.35
C LYS A 96 -2.97 -2.13 9.37
N LEU A 97 -1.94 -1.36 9.74
CA LEU A 97 -1.41 -0.31 8.86
C LEU A 97 -0.74 -0.90 7.60
N ALA A 98 -0.10 -2.06 7.70
CA ALA A 98 0.47 -2.76 6.55
C ALA A 98 -0.62 -3.27 5.60
N ASP A 99 -1.68 -3.90 6.12
CA ASP A 99 -2.83 -4.37 5.34
C ASP A 99 -3.53 -3.21 4.63
N GLU A 100 -3.77 -2.11 5.37
CA GLU A 100 -4.34 -0.89 4.80
C GLU A 100 -3.45 -0.29 3.70
N LEU A 101 -2.13 -0.30 3.88
CA LEU A 101 -1.19 0.20 2.89
C LEU A 101 -1.19 -0.66 1.62
N HIS A 102 -1.20 -1.99 1.77
CA HIS A 102 -1.31 -2.92 0.65
C HIS A 102 -2.64 -2.78 -0.12
N PHE A 103 -3.75 -2.59 0.60
CA PHE A 103 -5.04 -2.35 -0.02
C PHE A 103 -5.03 -1.09 -0.91
N GLU A 104 -4.40 0.00 -0.46
CA GLU A 104 -4.28 1.21 -1.28
C GLU A 104 -3.32 1.02 -2.47
N LEU A 105 -2.25 0.23 -2.29
CA LEU A 105 -1.32 -0.11 -3.37
C LEU A 105 -2.00 -0.89 -4.49
N THR A 106 -2.81 -1.90 -4.13
CA THR A 106 -3.55 -2.73 -5.10
C THR A 106 -4.70 -1.99 -5.76
N GLN A 107 -5.41 -1.11 -5.03
CA GLN A 107 -6.45 -0.27 -5.64
C GLN A 107 -5.91 0.72 -6.68
N ILE A 108 -4.70 1.25 -6.48
CA ILE A 108 -4.04 2.10 -7.50
C ILE A 108 -3.68 1.26 -8.73
N GLU A 109 -3.25 0.01 -8.55
CA GLU A 109 -2.96 -0.90 -9.66
C GLU A 109 -4.21 -1.22 -10.49
N ASP A 110 -5.34 -1.51 -9.83
CA ASP A 110 -6.63 -1.72 -10.50
C ASP A 110 -7.13 -0.46 -11.24
N ASN A 111 -6.80 0.73 -10.75
CA ASN A 111 -7.18 2.00 -11.39
C ASN A 111 -6.21 2.45 -12.50
N SER A 112 -5.16 1.66 -12.81
CA SER A 112 -4.11 2.03 -13.76
C SER A 112 -4.46 1.77 -15.24
N SER A 113 -5.69 1.36 -15.57
CA SER A 113 -6.15 1.31 -16.98
C SER A 113 -7.67 1.45 -17.12
N MET A 114 -8.15 2.70 -17.10
CA MET A 114 -9.28 3.09 -17.95
C MET A 114 -8.86 4.21 -18.89
N THR A 115 -7.90 3.92 -19.76
CA THR A 115 -7.81 4.67 -21.02
C THR A 115 -8.99 4.23 -21.89
N GLN A 116 -10.13 4.90 -21.76
CA GLN A 116 -11.25 4.74 -22.69
C GLN A 116 -10.81 5.29 -24.05
N ASN A 117 -10.25 4.42 -24.89
CA ASN A 117 -10.07 4.73 -26.31
C ASN A 117 -11.43 4.53 -27.02
N ILE A 118 -12.36 5.46 -26.84
CA ILE A 118 -13.58 5.52 -27.65
C ILE A 118 -13.17 6.09 -29.01
N ILE A 119 -12.68 5.24 -29.91
CA ILE A 119 -12.57 5.56 -31.33
C ILE A 119 -13.58 4.69 -32.08
N GLY A 120 -14.66 5.31 -32.55
CA GLY A 120 -15.58 4.72 -33.52
C GLY A 120 -17.05 4.72 -33.09
N SER A 121 -17.89 5.33 -33.92
CA SER A 121 -19.30 5.69 -33.72
C SER A 121 -20.30 4.52 -33.55
N ASN A 122 -19.87 3.34 -33.09
CA ASN A 122 -20.74 2.16 -32.89
C ASN A 122 -20.19 1.15 -31.86
N ALA A 123 -19.37 1.57 -30.88
CA ALA A 123 -18.85 0.67 -29.86
C ALA A 123 -19.89 0.41 -28.76
N LYS A 124 -20.49 -0.79 -28.75
CA LYS A 124 -21.23 -1.30 -27.59
C LYS A 124 -20.26 -1.45 -26.42
N GLY A 125 -20.32 -0.54 -25.46
CA GLY A 125 -19.51 -0.58 -24.24
C GLY A 125 -20.01 -1.68 -23.32
N TRP A 126 -19.31 -2.81 -23.27
CA TRP A 126 -19.56 -3.85 -22.27
C TRP A 126 -18.84 -3.47 -20.98
N GLN A 127 -19.61 -3.06 -19.97
CA GLN A 127 -19.11 -2.89 -18.60
C GLN A 127 -19.48 -4.13 -17.78
N THR A 128 -18.59 -5.11 -17.71
CA THR A 128 -18.69 -6.17 -16.71
C THR A 128 -17.81 -5.81 -15.51
N LYS A 129 -18.43 -5.33 -14.43
CA LYS A 129 -17.80 -5.30 -13.12
C LYS A 129 -17.88 -6.71 -12.52
N VAL A 130 -16.75 -7.39 -12.42
CA VAL A 130 -16.63 -8.63 -11.65
C VAL A 130 -15.72 -8.37 -10.46
N THR A 131 -16.34 -8.06 -9.32
CA THR A 131 -15.69 -8.19 -8.01
C THR A 131 -16.37 -9.37 -7.33
N GLY A 132 -15.60 -10.44 -7.06
CA GLY A 132 -15.97 -11.64 -6.30
C GLY A 132 -17.45 -11.92 -6.05
N GLY A 133 -18.08 -12.71 -6.93
CA GLY A 133 -19.32 -13.44 -6.63
C GLY A 133 -20.62 -12.78 -7.12
N GLN A 134 -21.19 -13.38 -8.19
CA GLN A 134 -22.48 -13.15 -8.86
C GLN A 134 -22.65 -11.83 -9.67
N PRO A 135 -22.74 -11.92 -11.01
CA PRO A 135 -23.08 -10.78 -11.86
C PRO A 135 -24.58 -10.47 -11.76
N TYR A 136 -24.91 -9.25 -11.35
CA TYR A 136 -26.25 -8.69 -11.57
C TYR A 136 -26.29 -8.11 -12.99
N ILE A 137 -26.98 -8.81 -13.89
CA ILE A 137 -27.27 -8.33 -15.25
C ILE A 137 -28.54 -7.46 -15.14
N GLY A 138 -28.37 -6.15 -15.13
CA GLY A 138 -29.45 -5.22 -15.43
C GLY A 138 -29.38 -4.85 -16.90
N GLU A 139 -30.35 -5.25 -17.72
CA GLU A 139 -30.50 -4.73 -19.08
C GLU A 139 -30.75 -3.21 -19.00
N ILE A 140 -29.82 -2.41 -19.53
CA ILE A 140 -30.05 -0.98 -19.73
C ILE A 140 -30.67 -0.80 -21.12
N HIS A 141 -31.99 -0.59 -21.16
CA HIS A 141 -32.65 -0.12 -22.37
C HIS A 141 -32.41 1.38 -22.52
N ILE A 142 -31.51 1.76 -23.42
CA ILE A 142 -31.38 3.16 -23.85
C ILE A 142 -32.57 3.46 -24.78
N HIS A 143 -33.54 4.21 -24.27
CA HIS A 143 -34.63 4.77 -25.09
C HIS A 143 -34.06 5.96 -25.87
N ASP A 144 -33.72 5.72 -27.13
CA ASP A 144 -33.42 6.78 -28.09
C ASP A 144 -34.74 7.53 -28.37
N LYS A 145 -34.90 8.72 -27.80
CA LYS A 145 -35.98 9.63 -28.21
C LYS A 145 -35.56 10.27 -29.53
N LEU A 146 -36.15 9.75 -30.59
CA LEU A 146 -36.34 10.42 -31.88
C LEU A 146 -36.60 11.92 -31.67
N PHE A 147 -35.70 12.76 -32.18
CA PHE A 147 -36.03 14.13 -32.54
C PHE A 147 -35.99 14.23 -34.06
N GLU A 148 -37.18 14.26 -34.65
CA GLU A 148 -37.41 14.80 -35.98
C GLU A 148 -37.12 16.30 -35.97
N SER A 149 -36.36 16.77 -36.96
CA SER A 149 -36.48 18.09 -37.60
C SER A 149 -35.71 18.09 -38.92
#